data_AF-A0A9E2B9A1-F1
#
_entry.id   AF-A0A9E2B9A1-F1
#
_cell.length_a   1.000
_cell.length_b   1.000
_cell.length_c   1.000
_cell.angle_alpha   90.00
_cell.angle_beta   90.00
_cell.angle_gamma   90.00
#
_symmetry.space_group_name_H-M   'P 1'
#
loop_
_entity.id
_entity.type
_entity.pdbx_description
1 polymer ?
#
loop_
_entity_poly.entity_id
_entity_poly.type
_entity_poly.pdbx_seq_one_letter_code
_entity_poly.pdbx_strand_id
1 'polypeptide(L)'
;MPDTSLLEEIANRGISNTDRKQLQRIDWLLSALEIFVAEGIDAVRITRLAQDLGVTRGSFYWHFENREDLIEALVSYWKDKNTRAVTESVANASNLAEGIFRFFETCINAALFDPRLDLALREWA
;
A
#
# COMPACT_ATOMS: atom_id res chain seq x y z
N MET A 1 18.65 24.78 -48.85
CA MET A 1 17.75 23.88 -48.09
C MET A 1 17.76 24.34 -46.64
N PRO A 2 16.61 24.48 -45.96
CA PRO A 2 16.61 24.82 -44.54
C PRO A 2 17.10 23.63 -43.72
N ASP A 3 17.93 23.92 -42.73
CA ASP A 3 18.59 22.98 -41.85
C ASP A 3 17.54 22.24 -40.98
N THR A 4 17.30 20.97 -41.31
CA THR A 4 16.37 20.08 -40.59
C THR A 4 16.91 19.63 -39.22
N SER A 5 18.19 19.90 -38.93
CA SER A 5 18.84 19.56 -37.66
C SER A 5 18.17 20.23 -36.46
N LEU A 6 17.73 21.49 -36.62
CA LEU A 6 17.03 22.23 -35.56
C LEU A 6 15.65 21.63 -35.24
N LEU A 7 14.93 21.10 -36.23
CA LEU A 7 13.61 20.49 -36.02
C LEU A 7 13.71 19.14 -35.31
N GLU A 8 14.74 18.35 -35.59
CA GLU A 8 15.04 17.11 -34.85
C GLU A 8 15.50 17.40 -33.43
N GLU A 9 16.28 18.47 -33.21
CA GLU A 9 16.75 18.86 -31.88
C GLU A 9 15.61 19.37 -30.98
N ILE A 10 14.62 20.06 -31.56
CA ILE A 10 13.41 20.51 -30.83
C ILE A 10 12.49 19.33 -30.52
N ALA A 11 12.38 18.35 -31.43
CA ALA A 11 11.62 17.12 -31.18
C ALA A 11 12.25 16.27 -30.05
N ASN A 12 13.58 16.27 -29.93
CA ASN A 12 14.30 15.50 -28.91
C ASN A 12 14.41 16.23 -27.56
N ARG A 13 14.28 17.56 -27.53
CA ARG A 13 14.25 18.38 -26.30
C ARG A 13 12.85 18.44 -25.64
N GLY A 14 11.80 17.97 -26.34
CA GLY A 14 10.41 17.97 -25.86
C GLY A 14 10.00 16.77 -24.99
N ILE A 15 10.90 15.82 -24.73
CA ILE A 15 10.66 14.73 -23.78
C ILE A 15 11.59 14.93 -22.58
N SER A 16 11.44 16.06 -21.88
CA SER A 16 11.78 16.10 -20.46
C SER A 16 10.76 15.18 -19.77
N ASN A 17 11.04 13.88 -19.82
CA ASN A 17 10.37 12.85 -19.04
C ASN A 17 10.67 13.20 -17.59
N THR A 18 9.80 14.05 -17.01
CA THR A 18 9.61 14.23 -15.57
C THR A 18 10.02 12.94 -14.91
N ASP A 19 11.06 12.98 -14.08
CA ASP A 19 11.63 11.84 -13.38
C ASP A 19 10.55 10.77 -13.19
N ARG A 20 10.57 9.71 -14.00
CA ARG A 20 9.62 8.59 -13.85
C ARG A 20 9.94 8.02 -12.49
N LYS A 21 9.27 8.51 -11.47
CA LYS A 21 9.45 8.10 -10.09
C LYS A 21 9.22 6.61 -10.10
N GLN A 22 10.32 5.86 -9.97
CA GLN A 22 10.26 4.41 -10.06
C GLN A 22 9.44 3.94 -8.88
N LEU A 23 8.23 3.46 -9.15
CA LEU A 23 7.36 2.93 -8.11
C LEU A 23 8.11 1.84 -7.35
N GLN A 24 7.91 1.83 -6.05
CA GLN A 24 8.44 0.83 -5.14
C GLN A 24 7.33 -0.15 -4.78
N ARG A 25 7.70 -1.32 -4.23
CA ARG A 25 6.74 -2.33 -3.76
C ARG A 25 5.71 -1.73 -2.78
N ILE A 26 6.13 -0.74 -1.98
CA ILE A 26 5.25 -0.06 -1.02
C ILE A 26 4.16 0.80 -1.68
N ASP A 27 4.41 1.41 -2.84
CA ASP A 27 3.40 2.28 -3.50
C ASP A 27 2.19 1.44 -3.95
N TRP A 28 2.46 0.26 -4.49
CA TRP A 28 1.44 -0.73 -4.84
C TRP A 28 0.67 -1.26 -3.62
N LEU A 29 1.38 -1.54 -2.53
CA LEU A 29 0.76 -1.99 -1.28
C LEU A 29 -0.17 -0.92 -0.69
N LEU A 30 0.26 0.35 -0.67
CA LEU A 30 -0.56 1.46 -0.16
C LEU A 30 -1.82 1.67 -1.01
N SER A 31 -1.70 1.67 -2.34
CA SER A 31 -2.86 1.76 -3.23
C SER A 31 -3.82 0.56 -3.05
N ALA A 32 -3.28 -0.64 -2.85
CA ALA A 32 -4.08 -1.83 -2.57
C ALA A 32 -4.81 -1.75 -1.23
N LEU A 33 -4.17 -1.24 -0.18
CA LEU A 33 -4.78 -1.00 1.13
C LEU A 33 -5.94 0.00 1.04
N GLU A 34 -5.77 1.09 0.27
CA GLU A 34 -6.84 2.08 0.06
C GLU A 34 -8.06 1.48 -0.60
N ILE A 35 -7.87 0.74 -1.71
CA ILE A 35 -8.95 0.05 -2.42
C ILE A 35 -9.60 -0.99 -1.51
N PHE A 36 -8.78 -1.77 -0.79
CA PHE A 36 -9.27 -2.82 0.10
C PHE A 36 -10.18 -2.27 1.19
N VAL A 37 -9.75 -1.19 1.86
CA VAL A 37 -10.51 -0.55 2.93
C VAL A 37 -11.78 0.13 2.41
N ALA A 38 -11.77 0.59 1.16
CA ALA A 38 -12.92 1.29 0.57
C ALA A 38 -13.97 0.32 -0.01
N GLU A 39 -13.53 -0.78 -0.65
CA GLU A 39 -14.37 -1.57 -1.55
C GLU A 39 -14.22 -3.09 -1.40
N GLY A 40 -13.39 -3.54 -0.45
CA GLY A 40 -13.15 -4.96 -0.19
C GLY A 40 -12.12 -5.59 -1.13
N ILE A 41 -11.76 -6.84 -0.84
CA ILE A 41 -10.59 -7.49 -1.46
C ILE A 41 -10.77 -7.75 -2.96
N ASP A 42 -12.00 -8.01 -3.42
CA ASP A 42 -12.32 -8.34 -4.81
C ASP A 42 -12.12 -7.15 -5.75
N ALA A 43 -12.14 -5.93 -5.20
CA ALA A 43 -11.86 -4.69 -5.89
C ALA A 43 -10.36 -4.47 -6.12
N VAL A 44 -9.49 -5.11 -5.32
CA VAL A 44 -8.03 -5.04 -5.45
C VAL A 44 -7.59 -5.85 -6.68
N ARG A 45 -7.52 -5.20 -7.84
CA ARG A 45 -7.16 -5.82 -9.13
C ARG A 45 -5.92 -5.15 -9.71
N ILE A 46 -5.01 -5.95 -10.27
CA ILE A 46 -3.75 -5.45 -10.84
C ILE A 46 -4.00 -4.36 -11.90
N THR A 47 -5.02 -4.52 -12.75
CA THR A 47 -5.38 -3.52 -13.77
C THR A 47 -5.84 -2.20 -13.16
N ARG A 48 -6.60 -2.26 -12.07
CA ARG A 48 -7.08 -1.07 -11.37
C ARG A 48 -5.93 -0.37 -10.65
N LEU A 49 -5.10 -1.11 -9.93
CA LEU A 49 -3.91 -0.57 -9.27
C LEU A 49 -2.97 0.14 -10.25
N ALA A 50 -2.73 -0.48 -11.41
CA ALA A 50 -1.90 0.11 -12.45
C ALA A 50 -2.51 1.42 -12.99
N GLN A 51 -3.83 1.49 -13.14
CA GLN A 51 -4.55 2.69 -13.54
C GLN A 51 -4.45 3.79 -12.47
N ASP A 52 -4.69 3.45 -11.20
CA ASP A 52 -4.64 4.39 -10.07
C ASP A 52 -3.22 4.95 -9.87
N LEU A 53 -2.19 4.14 -10.13
CA LEU A 53 -0.78 4.52 -10.04
C LEU A 53 -0.21 5.14 -11.33
N GLY A 54 -0.99 5.20 -12.42
CA GLY A 54 -0.55 5.79 -13.69
C GLY A 54 0.56 5.01 -14.41
N VAL A 55 0.61 3.69 -14.24
CA VAL A 55 1.65 2.81 -14.81
C VAL A 55 1.05 1.64 -15.59
N THR A 56 1.91 0.83 -16.23
CA THR A 56 1.45 -0.34 -16.98
C THR A 56 1.23 -1.53 -16.05
N ARG A 57 0.32 -2.45 -16.42
CA ARG A 57 0.15 -3.74 -15.73
C ARG A 57 1.45 -4.54 -15.64
N GLY A 58 2.30 -4.44 -16.68
CA GLY A 58 3.60 -5.12 -16.70
C GLY A 58 4.54 -4.65 -15.60
N SER A 59 4.42 -3.39 -15.16
CA SER A 59 5.28 -2.84 -14.10
C SER A 59 5.04 -3.49 -12.72
N PHE A 60 3.83 -4.01 -12.48
CA PHE A 60 3.49 -4.73 -11.25
C PHE A 60 4.42 -5.92 -10.99
N TYR A 61 4.73 -6.68 -12.05
CA TYR A 61 5.46 -7.95 -11.94
C TYR A 61 6.94 -7.80 -11.58
N TRP A 62 7.48 -6.58 -11.57
CA TRP A 62 8.79 -6.29 -10.99
C TRP A 62 8.77 -6.25 -9.46
N HIS A 63 7.58 -6.08 -8.87
CA HIS A 63 7.39 -5.89 -7.43
C HIS A 63 6.69 -7.06 -6.77
N PHE A 64 5.76 -7.72 -7.46
CA PHE A 64 4.98 -8.85 -6.94
C PHE A 64 4.86 -9.95 -8.00
N GLU A 65 4.90 -11.21 -7.59
CA GLU A 65 4.81 -12.33 -8.54
C GLU A 65 3.41 -12.46 -9.14
N ASN A 66 2.38 -12.22 -8.33
CA ASN A 66 0.97 -12.35 -8.69
C ASN A 66 0.10 -11.53 -7.71
N ARG A 67 -1.22 -11.62 -7.86
CA ARG A 67 -2.16 -10.89 -6.99
C ARG A 67 -2.13 -11.45 -5.57
N GLU A 68 -1.91 -12.74 -5.41
CA GLU A 68 -1.88 -13.43 -4.13
C GLU A 68 -0.70 -12.94 -3.27
N ASP A 69 0.50 -12.75 -3.84
CA ASP A 69 1.67 -12.15 -3.16
C ASP A 69 1.38 -10.72 -2.64
N LEU A 70 0.61 -9.92 -3.41
CA LEU A 70 0.16 -8.62 -2.94
C LEU A 70 -0.81 -8.73 -1.75
N ILE A 71 -1.74 -9.67 -1.80
CA ILE A 71 -2.70 -9.89 -0.70
C ILE A 71 -1.98 -10.40 0.54
N GLU A 72 -1.01 -11.30 0.42
CA GLU A 72 -0.17 -11.74 1.52
C GLU A 72 0.61 -10.58 2.15
N ALA A 73 1.16 -9.68 1.33
CA ALA A 73 1.82 -8.47 1.81
C ALA A 73 0.85 -7.54 2.56
N LEU A 74 -0.39 -7.41 2.09
CA LEU A 74 -1.45 -6.67 2.76
C LEU A 74 -1.79 -7.26 4.13
N VAL A 75 -1.99 -8.58 4.19
CA VAL A 75 -2.25 -9.28 5.46
C VAL A 75 -1.07 -9.14 6.42
N SER A 76 0.16 -9.23 5.91
CA SER A 76 1.36 -9.01 6.70
C SER A 76 1.39 -7.58 7.26
N TYR A 77 1.06 -6.58 6.45
CA TYR A 77 0.97 -5.19 6.90
C TYR A 77 -0.07 -5.01 8.02
N TRP A 78 -1.27 -5.59 7.87
CA TRP A 78 -2.28 -5.55 8.93
C TRP A 78 -1.81 -6.24 10.21
N LYS A 79 -1.17 -7.42 10.13
CA LYS A 79 -0.63 -8.13 11.31
C LYS A 79 0.37 -7.25 12.05
N ASP A 80 1.27 -6.63 11.30
CA ASP A 80 2.34 -5.77 11.81
C ASP A 80 1.83 -4.48 12.44
N LYS A 81 0.77 -3.92 11.87
CA LYS A 81 0.11 -2.71 12.40
C LYS A 81 -0.77 -3.07 13.59
N ASN A 82 -1.80 -3.89 13.38
CA ASN A 82 -2.88 -4.08 14.33
C ASN A 82 -2.59 -5.16 15.39
N THR A 83 -1.99 -6.29 15.00
CA THR A 83 -1.80 -7.42 15.93
C THR A 83 -0.55 -7.25 16.79
N ARG A 84 0.59 -6.91 16.17
CA ARG A 84 1.87 -6.76 16.88
C ARG A 84 1.80 -5.65 17.93
N ALA A 85 1.28 -4.47 17.58
CA ALA A 85 1.19 -3.34 18.50
C ALA A 85 0.37 -3.68 19.76
N VAL A 86 -0.77 -4.37 19.58
CA VAL A 86 -1.61 -4.80 20.70
C VAL A 86 -0.89 -5.84 21.56
N THR A 87 -0.29 -6.84 20.93
CA THR A 87 0.36 -7.95 21.64
C THR A 87 1.56 -7.45 22.45
N GLU A 88 2.40 -6.58 21.89
CA GLU A 88 3.54 -5.98 22.58
C GLU A 88 3.10 -5.05 23.72
N SER A 89 2.05 -4.26 23.51
CA SER A 89 1.51 -3.36 24.53
C SER A 89 1.02 -4.15 25.76
N VAL A 90 0.25 -5.22 25.53
CA VAL A 90 -0.31 -6.05 26.61
C VAL A 90 0.75 -6.94 27.28
N ALA A 91 1.71 -7.50 26.53
CA ALA A 91 2.75 -8.38 27.07
C ALA A 91 3.66 -7.69 28.10
N ASN A 92 3.78 -6.37 28.02
CA ASN A 92 4.59 -5.56 28.95
C ASN A 92 3.79 -5.03 30.16
N ALA A 93 2.53 -5.44 30.34
CA ALA A 93 1.72 -5.04 31.48
C ALA A 93 2.10 -5.80 32.76
N SER A 94 2.13 -5.09 33.89
CA SER A 94 2.48 -5.68 35.20
C SER A 94 1.32 -6.44 35.84
N ASN A 95 0.08 -6.17 35.40
CA ASN A 95 -1.14 -6.80 35.91
C ASN A 95 -2.30 -6.68 34.89
N LEU A 96 -3.40 -7.37 35.17
CA LEU A 96 -4.58 -7.42 34.28
C LEU A 96 -5.19 -6.04 34.02
N ALA A 97 -5.33 -5.19 35.04
CA ALA A 97 -5.93 -3.88 34.88
C ALA A 97 -5.09 -3.01 33.94
N GLU A 98 -3.76 -2.99 34.13
CA GLU A 98 -2.83 -2.32 33.24
C GLU A 98 -2.90 -2.88 31.81
N GLY A 99 -2.99 -4.21 31.65
CA GLY A 99 -3.14 -4.85 30.34
C GLY A 99 -4.40 -4.41 29.61
N ILE A 100 -5.54 -4.32 30.32
CA ILE A 100 -6.80 -3.83 29.75
C ILE A 100 -6.67 -2.36 29.31
N PHE A 101 -6.09 -1.49 30.15
CA PHE A 101 -5.88 -0.09 29.79
C PHE A 101 -4.98 0.06 28.56
N ARG A 102 -3.85 -0.65 28.53
CA ARG A 102 -2.90 -0.66 27.42
C ARG A 102 -3.52 -1.17 26.11
N PHE A 103 -4.34 -2.20 26.19
CA PHE A 103 -5.12 -2.69 25.03
C PHE A 103 -6.01 -1.58 24.46
N PHE A 104 -6.83 -0.94 25.29
CA PHE A 104 -7.71 0.13 24.84
C PHE A 104 -6.94 1.34 24.30
N GLU A 105 -5.86 1.74 24.98
CA GLU A 105 -4.97 2.82 24.53
C GLU A 105 -4.40 2.53 23.14
N THR A 106 -3.95 1.30 22.89
CA THR A 106 -3.47 0.89 21.56
C THR A 106 -4.60 0.92 20.52
N CYS A 107 -5.78 0.38 20.83
CA CYS A 107 -6.89 0.32 19.89
C CYS A 107 -7.43 1.68 19.45
N ILE A 108 -7.35 2.71 20.31
CA ILE A 108 -7.78 4.08 19.97
C ILE A 108 -6.67 4.92 19.32
N ASN A 109 -5.42 4.45 19.36
CA ASN A 109 -4.29 5.15 18.78
C ASN A 109 -4.13 4.78 17.29
N ALA A 110 -4.54 5.70 16.41
CA ALA A 110 -4.48 5.51 14.96
C ALA A 110 -3.07 5.26 14.39
N ALA A 111 -2.00 5.62 15.13
CA ALA A 111 -0.63 5.29 14.74
C ALA A 111 -0.28 3.82 15.00
N LEU A 112 -0.97 3.17 15.94
CA LEU A 112 -0.72 1.80 16.37
C LEU A 112 -1.79 0.81 15.90
N PHE A 113 -3.01 1.27 15.62
CA PHE A 113 -4.11 0.41 15.22
C PHE A 113 -4.96 1.10 14.16
N ASP A 114 -5.32 0.37 13.12
CA ASP A 114 -6.18 0.86 12.04
C ASP A 114 -7.54 0.13 12.06
N PRO A 115 -8.60 0.74 12.64
CA PRO A 115 -9.89 0.09 12.80
C PRO A 115 -10.58 -0.24 11.47
N ARG A 116 -10.35 0.58 10.44
CA ARG A 116 -10.98 0.39 9.12
C ARG A 116 -10.34 -0.79 8.41
N LEU A 117 -9.01 -0.88 8.48
CA LEU A 117 -8.29 -2.04 7.95
C LEU A 117 -8.65 -3.32 8.70
N ASP A 118 -8.81 -3.26 10.03
CA ASP A 118 -9.27 -4.41 10.83
C ASP A 118 -10.64 -4.91 10.39
N LEU A 119 -11.59 -3.98 10.21
CA LEU A 119 -12.94 -4.29 9.79
C LEU A 119 -12.95 -4.92 8.40
N ALA A 120 -12.26 -4.31 7.43
CA ALA A 120 -12.17 -4.83 6.07
C ALA A 120 -11.60 -6.26 6.03
N LEU A 121 -10.61 -6.56 6.87
CA LEU A 121 -10.06 -7.91 6.98
C LEU A 121 -11.04 -8.92 7.58
N ARG A 122 -11.79 -8.53 8.60
CA ARG A 122 -12.81 -9.39 9.23
C ARG A 122 -14.00 -9.65 8.31
N GLU A 123 -14.37 -8.71 7.46
CA GLU A 123 -15.45 -8.89 6.48
C GLU A 123 -15.04 -9.83 5.34
N TRP A 124 -13.74 -9.92 5.07
CA TRP A 124 -13.20 -10.80 4.05
C TRP A 124 -13.04 -12.27 4.51
N ALA A 125 -12.62 -12.50 5.76
CA ALA A 125 -12.27 -13.83 6.30
C ALA A 125 -13.47 -14.59 6.89
#